data_AF-A0A1V5BM32-F1
#
_entry.id   AF-A0A1V5BM32-F1
#
_cell.length_a   1.000
_cell.length_b   1.000
_cell.length_c   1.000
_cell.angle_alpha   90.00
_cell.angle_beta   90.00
_cell.angle_gamma   90.00
#
_symmetry.space_group_name_H-M   'P 1'
#
loop_
_entity.id
_entity.type
_entity.pdbx_description
1 polymer ?
#
loop_
_entity_poly.entity_id
_entity_poly.type
_entity_poly.pdbx_seq_one_letter_code
_entity_poly.pdbx_strand_id
1 'polypeptide(L)'
;MGDIYQLDAFRTAKATGDRFLPRFDFGKYLAQTRKKQGLTQEQLGNRIDYDRSMVSRWETSALEVRPAEAAALAKAMGEPNLLTHYCSECSVGKTYNEMCRPKPAA
;
A
#
# COMPACT_ATOMS: atom_id res chain seq x y z
N MET A 1 11.33 -4.46 22.53
CA MET A 1 11.67 -3.03 22.61
C MET A 1 12.67 -2.77 21.48
N GLY A 2 12.37 -1.83 20.58
CA GLY A 2 13.33 -1.25 19.61
C GLY A 2 13.57 -2.02 18.29
N ASP A 3 12.86 -1.61 17.23
CA ASP A 3 13.47 -1.03 16.02
C ASP A 3 12.36 -0.40 15.16
N ILE A 4 11.76 0.71 15.62
CA ILE A 4 11.93 2.06 15.03
C ILE A 4 12.30 2.05 13.54
N TYR A 5 11.27 2.16 12.70
CA TYR A 5 11.28 2.87 11.42
C TYR A 5 12.66 3.24 10.87
N GLN A 6 13.24 2.38 10.05
CA GLN A 6 14.23 2.84 9.07
C GLN A 6 13.49 3.46 7.87
N LEU A 7 12.69 4.50 8.16
CA LEU A 7 12.04 5.36 7.16
C LEU A 7 12.98 6.49 6.69
N ASP A 8 14.27 6.40 6.97
CA ASP A 8 15.25 7.44 6.64
C ASP A 8 15.93 7.21 5.27
N ALA A 9 15.66 6.09 4.60
CA ALA A 9 16.26 5.76 3.30
C ALA A 9 15.50 6.32 2.08
N PHE A 10 14.40 7.05 2.26
CA PHE A 10 13.54 7.50 1.15
C PHE A 10 14.02 8.75 0.41
N ARG A 11 15.20 9.31 0.73
CA ARG A 11 15.62 10.62 0.21
C ARG A 11 16.65 10.65 -0.91
N THR A 12 17.12 9.53 -1.44
CA THR A 12 18.13 9.57 -2.52
C THR A 12 17.95 8.47 -3.55
N ALA A 13 17.06 8.69 -4.51
CA ALA A 13 17.14 8.04 -5.82
C ALA A 13 16.79 9.06 -6.90
N LYS A 14 17.68 10.03 -7.10
CA LYS A 14 17.87 10.64 -8.41
C LYS A 14 18.64 9.64 -9.27
N ALA A 15 18.26 9.57 -10.54
CA ALA A 15 18.95 8.91 -11.65
C ALA A 15 18.61 7.43 -11.92
N THR A 16 18.54 7.15 -13.22
CA THR A 16 18.63 5.86 -13.91
C THR A 16 17.46 4.88 -13.76
N GLY A 17 16.48 5.01 -14.66
CA GLY A 17 16.27 4.07 -15.77
C GLY A 17 15.86 2.62 -15.51
N ASP A 18 16.02 2.08 -14.31
CA ASP A 18 15.74 0.68 -14.00
C ASP A 18 14.99 0.59 -12.66
N ARG A 19 13.65 0.59 -12.73
CA ARG A 19 12.75 0.83 -11.58
C ARG A 19 12.47 -0.41 -10.74
N PHE A 20 13.50 -1.13 -10.29
CA PHE A 20 13.34 -2.14 -9.26
C PHE A 20 14.22 -1.81 -8.05
N LEU A 21 13.76 -0.85 -7.25
CA LEU A 21 14.31 -0.59 -5.92
C LEU A 21 14.18 -1.87 -5.06
N PRO A 22 15.14 -2.14 -4.15
CA PRO A 22 15.12 -3.32 -3.28
C PRO A 22 13.77 -3.50 -2.57
N ARG A 23 13.32 -4.76 -2.58
CA ARG A 23 11.94 -5.21 -2.77
C ARG A 23 11.04 -4.96 -1.54
N PHE A 24 10.22 -3.92 -1.60
CA PHE A 24 9.05 -3.84 -0.72
C PHE A 24 8.09 -4.99 -1.03
N ASP A 25 7.87 -5.86 -0.05
CA ASP A 25 6.89 -6.95 -0.16
C ASP A 25 5.51 -6.43 0.27
N PHE A 26 4.74 -5.93 -0.70
CA PHE A 26 3.40 -5.38 -0.49
C PHE A 26 2.50 -6.37 0.26
N GLY A 27 2.53 -7.65 -0.11
CA GLY A 27 1.70 -8.69 0.50
C GLY A 27 1.98 -8.86 2.00
N LYS A 28 3.27 -8.89 2.38
CA LYS A 28 3.65 -8.95 3.80
C LYS A 28 3.26 -7.70 4.56
N TYR A 29 3.47 -6.51 3.99
CA TYR A 29 3.11 -5.26 4.65
C TYR A 29 1.58 -5.14 4.84
N LEU A 30 0.80 -5.54 3.83
CA LEU A 30 -0.65 -5.64 3.90
C LEU A 30 -1.11 -6.55 5.04
N ALA A 31 -0.57 -7.77 5.11
CA ALA A 31 -0.93 -8.75 6.13
C ALA A 31 -0.63 -8.25 7.56
N GLN A 32 0.52 -7.60 7.76
CA GLN A 32 0.90 -7.03 9.05
C GLN A 32 -0.02 -5.88 9.45
N THR A 33 -0.31 -4.97 8.52
CA THR A 33 -1.20 -3.82 8.75
C THR A 33 -2.60 -4.29 9.15
N ARG A 34 -3.18 -5.22 8.37
CA ARG A 34 -4.49 -5.81 8.68
C ARG A 34 -4.53 -6.42 10.08
N LYS A 35 -3.51 -7.22 10.43
CA LYS A 35 -3.42 -7.87 11.75
C LYS A 35 -3.30 -6.87 12.90
N LYS A 36 -2.53 -5.79 12.73
CA LYS A 36 -2.43 -4.71 13.73
C LYS A 36 -3.77 -4.04 14.00
N GLN A 37 -4.64 -3.96 12.99
CA GLN A 37 -6.01 -3.43 13.12
C GLN A 37 -7.03 -4.46 13.62
N GLY A 38 -6.62 -5.71 13.89
CA GLY A 38 -7.52 -6.76 14.37
C GLY A 38 -8.52 -7.27 13.34
N LEU A 39 -8.30 -7.00 12.04
CA LEU A 39 -9.21 -7.40 10.97
C LEU A 39 -8.93 -8.83 10.49
N THR A 40 -9.97 -9.61 10.19
CA THR A 40 -9.84 -10.86 9.42
C THR A 40 -9.66 -10.56 7.93
N GLN A 41 -9.15 -11.52 7.15
CA GLN A 41 -9.06 -11.38 5.69
C GLN A 41 -10.44 -11.18 5.04
N GLU A 42 -11.46 -11.85 5.58
CA GLU A 42 -12.84 -11.72 5.13
C GLU A 42 -13.40 -10.32 5.42
N GLN A 43 -13.17 -9.79 6.63
CA GLN A 43 -13.58 -8.43 6.97
C GLN A 43 -12.90 -7.38 6.07
N LEU A 44 -11.61 -7.56 5.77
CA LEU A 44 -10.93 -6.67 4.84
C LEU A 44 -11.50 -6.78 3.42
N GLY A 45 -11.71 -8.00 2.93
CA GLY A 45 -12.30 -8.24 1.62
C GLY A 45 -13.69 -7.60 1.47
N ASN A 46 -14.56 -7.81 2.46
CA ASN A 46 -15.92 -7.23 2.49
C ASN A 46 -15.91 -5.70 2.46
N ARG A 47 -14.89 -5.03 3.01
CA ARG A 47 -14.76 -3.56 2.96
C ARG A 47 -14.47 -3.02 1.56
N ILE A 48 -13.91 -3.84 0.67
CA ILE A 48 -13.50 -3.45 -0.68
C ILE A 48 -14.20 -4.28 -1.77
N ASP A 49 -15.24 -5.03 -1.41
CA ASP A 49 -16.02 -5.89 -2.31
C ASP A 49 -15.19 -7.01 -2.98
N TYR A 50 -14.34 -7.68 -2.20
CA TYR A 50 -13.55 -8.83 -2.63
C TYR A 50 -13.69 -10.01 -1.67
N ASP A 51 -13.57 -11.23 -2.21
CA ASP A 51 -13.54 -12.44 -1.40
C ASP A 51 -12.28 -12.54 -0.52
N ARG A 52 -12.42 -13.23 0.62
CA ARG A 52 -11.29 -13.62 1.49
C ARG A 52 -10.15 -14.29 0.72
N SER A 53 -10.47 -15.10 -0.28
CA SER A 53 -9.48 -15.80 -1.12
C SER A 53 -8.60 -14.82 -1.90
N MET A 54 -9.15 -13.69 -2.36
CA MET A 54 -8.41 -12.66 -3.07
C MET A 54 -7.41 -11.96 -2.14
N VAL A 55 -7.86 -11.58 -0.94
CA VAL A 55 -6.99 -10.99 0.10
C VAL A 55 -5.84 -11.94 0.45
N SER A 56 -6.14 -13.25 0.58
CA SER A 56 -5.12 -14.25 0.83
C SER A 56 -4.07 -14.35 -0.29
N ARG A 57 -4.46 -14.17 -1.56
CA ARG A 57 -3.53 -14.20 -2.70
C ARG A 57 -2.64 -12.98 -2.74
N TRP A 58 -3.18 -11.81 -2.38
CA TRP A 58 -2.39 -10.58 -2.24
C TRP A 58 -1.41 -10.67 -1.08
N GLU A 59 -1.84 -11.15 0.08
CA GLU A 59 -0.97 -11.27 1.28
C GLU A 59 0.18 -12.25 1.10
N THR A 60 0.01 -13.26 0.25
CA THR A 60 1.04 -14.28 -0.05
C THR A 60 1.87 -13.95 -1.28
N SER A 61 1.61 -12.81 -1.93
CA SER A 61 2.23 -12.42 -3.20
C SER A 61 2.04 -13.47 -4.32
N ALA A 62 1.01 -14.32 -4.19
CA ALA A 62 0.59 -15.30 -5.21
C ALA A 62 -0.21 -14.65 -6.35
N LEU A 63 -0.66 -13.41 -6.16
CA LEU A 63 -1.27 -12.58 -7.20
C LEU A 63 -0.75 -11.15 -7.07
N GLU A 64 -0.33 -10.58 -8.19
CA GLU A 64 0.04 -9.18 -8.26
C GLU A 64 -1.18 -8.29 -8.01
N VAL A 65 -1.02 -7.35 -7.07
CA VAL A 65 -2.07 -6.39 -6.71
C VAL A 65 -2.04 -5.27 -7.73
N ARG A 66 -3.14 -5.06 -8.47
CA ARG A 66 -3.17 -3.95 -9.42
C ARG A 66 -3.26 -2.61 -8.66
N PRO A 67 -2.80 -1.51 -9.29
CA PRO A 67 -2.81 -0.18 -8.69
C PRO A 67 -4.15 0.24 -8.05
N ALA A 68 -5.28 -0.05 -8.70
CA ALA A 68 -6.60 0.35 -8.19
C ALA A 68 -6.95 -0.36 -6.88
N GLU A 69 -6.63 -1.66 -6.76
CA GLU A 69 -6.86 -2.44 -5.55
C GLU A 69 -5.96 -1.99 -4.41
N ALA A 70 -4.69 -1.68 -4.69
CA ALA A 70 -3.79 -1.13 -3.68
C ALA A 70 -4.33 0.18 -3.09
N ALA A 71 -4.87 1.06 -3.94
CA ALA A 71 -5.55 2.28 -3.50
C ALA A 71 -6.81 2.00 -2.67
N ALA A 72 -7.63 1.02 -3.07
CA ALA A 72 -8.82 0.62 -2.31
C ALA A 72 -8.45 0.05 -0.92
N LEU A 73 -7.44 -0.81 -0.86
CA LEU A 73 -6.90 -1.38 0.38
C LEU A 73 -6.37 -0.28 1.31
N ALA A 74 -5.56 0.64 0.78
CA ALA A 74 -5.03 1.77 1.54
C ALA A 74 -6.14 2.64 2.14
N LYS A 75 -7.19 2.94 1.35
CA LYS A 75 -8.36 3.69 1.83
C LYS A 75 -9.14 2.92 2.89
N ALA A 76 -9.44 1.64 2.67
CA ALA A 76 -10.25 0.82 3.57
C ALA A 76 -9.59 0.58 4.95
N MET A 77 -8.27 0.67 5.02
CA MET A 77 -7.49 0.56 6.26
C MET A 77 -6.99 1.90 6.78
N GLY A 78 -7.14 2.99 6.03
CA GLY A 78 -6.54 4.28 6.38
C GLY A 78 -5.01 4.27 6.44
N GLU A 79 -4.36 3.40 5.65
CA GLU A 79 -2.90 3.20 5.67
C GLU A 79 -2.26 3.65 4.34
N PRO A 80 -1.85 4.92 4.22
CA PRO A 80 -1.28 5.45 2.99
C PRO A 80 0.11 4.90 2.66
N ASN A 81 0.85 4.33 3.64
CA ASN A 81 2.17 3.77 3.35
C ASN A 81 2.11 2.47 2.54
N LEU A 82 0.92 1.89 2.33
CA LEU A 82 0.74 0.86 1.30
C LEU A 82 1.08 1.36 -0.11
N LEU A 83 1.06 2.68 -0.32
CA LEU A 83 1.20 3.30 -1.63
C LEU A 83 2.60 3.89 -1.91
N THR A 84 3.51 3.90 -0.94
CA THR A 84 4.84 4.56 -1.04
C THR A 84 5.74 3.97 -2.14
N HIS A 85 5.39 2.80 -2.66
CA HIS A 85 6.15 2.08 -3.69
C HIS A 85 5.54 2.17 -5.07
N TYR A 86 4.38 2.82 -5.21
CA TYR A 86 3.75 3.04 -6.51
C TYR A 86 4.19 4.39 -7.09
N CYS A 87 4.36 4.44 -8.41
CA CYS A 87 4.75 5.65 -9.14
C CYS A 87 3.74 6.80 -8.89
N SER A 88 4.25 8.02 -8.66
CA SER A 88 3.44 9.25 -8.48
C SER A 88 2.55 9.57 -9.68
N GLU A 89 2.87 9.04 -10.87
CA GLU A 89 2.14 9.29 -12.12
C GLU A 89 1.11 8.21 -12.48
N CYS A 90 1.11 7.06 -11.79
CA CYS A 90 0.07 6.05 -11.99
C CYS A 90 -1.18 6.38 -11.16
N SER A 91 -2.30 5.68 -11.41
CA SER A 91 -3.57 5.91 -10.68
C SER A 91 -3.43 5.86 -9.15
N VAL A 92 -2.45 5.12 -8.63
CA VAL A 92 -2.10 5.09 -7.20
C VAL A 92 -1.44 6.38 -6.74
N GLY A 93 -0.47 6.90 -7.49
CA GLY A 93 0.21 8.16 -7.18
C GLY A 93 -0.75 9.35 -7.14
N LYS A 94 -1.73 9.38 -8.03
CA LYS A 94 -2.85 10.35 -7.99
C LYS A 94 -3.63 10.25 -6.68
N THR A 95 -3.99 9.03 -6.27
CA THR A 95 -4.71 8.77 -5.02
C THR A 95 -3.92 9.17 -3.77
N TYR A 96 -2.62 8.84 -3.71
CA TYR A 96 -1.74 9.23 -2.60
C TYR A 96 -1.67 10.75 -2.44
N ASN A 97 -1.55 11.49 -3.56
CA ASN A 97 -1.56 12.95 -3.56
C ASN A 97 -2.88 13.55 -3.06
N GLU A 98 -4.02 12.96 -3.43
CA GLU A 98 -5.34 13.37 -2.92
C GLU A 98 -5.49 13.14 -1.41
N MET A 99 -4.96 12.02 -0.89
CA MET A 99 -5.06 11.69 0.53
C MET A 99 -4.11 12.51 1.42
N CYS A 100 -2.92 12.88 0.94
CA CYS A 100 -1.88 13.55 1.74
C CYS A 100 -1.75 15.06 1.49
N ARG A 101 -2.42 15.64 0.49
CA ARG A 101 -2.45 17.09 0.23
C ARG A 101 -3.89 17.54 -0.03
N PRO A 102 -4.66 17.98 0.98
CA PRO A 102 -5.96 18.58 0.71
C PRO A 102 -5.76 19.80 -0.17
N LYS A 103 -6.55 19.91 -1.24
CA LYS A 103 -6.63 21.11 -2.08
C LYS A 103 -6.90 22.30 -1.14
N PRO A 104 -6.13 23.40 -1.17
CA PRO A 104 -6.46 24.55 -0.36
C PRO A 104 -7.90 24.96 -0.68
N ALA A 105 -8.70 25.17 0.36
CA ALA A 105 -10.06 25.67 0.20
C ALA A 105 -9.99 26.96 -0.60
N ALA A 106 -10.78 27.01 -1.69
CA ALA A 106 -10.90 28.17 -2.56
C ALA A 106 -11.46 29.38 -1.78
#